data_AF-A0A4V3FIV6-F1
#
_entry.id   AF-A0A4V3FIV6-F1
#
_cell.length_a   1.000
_cell.length_b   1.000
_cell.length_c   1.000
_cell.angle_alpha   90.00
_cell.angle_beta   90.00
_cell.angle_gamma   90.00
#
_symmetry.space_group_name_H-M   'P 1'
#
loop_
_entity.id
_entity.type
_entity.pdbx_description
1 polymer ?
#
loop_
_entity_poly.entity_id
_entity_poly.type
_entity_poly.pdbx_seq_one_letter_code
_entity_poly.pdbx_strand_id
1 'polypeptide(L)' 'MKAAPGDWLMIEGTHLNDRKRHGLILEVHGADGAPPYLVRWDDSDAETVVVPGAGAHILTAEQMGRPHDH' A
#
# COMPACT_ATOMS: atom_id res chain seq x y z
N MET A 1 9.56 -8.14 1.00
CA MET A 1 8.36 -7.51 0.42
C MET A 1 8.86 -6.53 -0.62
N LYS A 2 8.55 -6.72 -1.90
CA LYS A 2 8.95 -5.80 -2.97
C LYS A 2 7.70 -5.09 -3.45
N ALA A 3 7.65 -3.78 -3.30
CA ALA A 3 6.60 -2.97 -3.91
C ALA A 3 6.97 -2.70 -5.37
N ALA A 4 5.98 -2.74 -6.27
CA ALA A 4 6.12 -2.19 -7.60
C ALA A 4 5.11 -1.05 -7.83
N PRO A 5 5.44 -0.07 -8.69
CA PRO A 5 4.46 0.93 -9.11
C PRO A 5 3.27 0.26 -9.80
N GLY A 6 2.05 0.59 -9.38
CA GLY A 6 0.81 -0.04 -9.82
C GLY A 6 0.23 -1.07 -8.82
N ASP A 7 0.99 -1.47 -7.80
CA ASP A 7 0.47 -2.23 -6.66
C ASP A 7 -0.25 -1.32 -5.65
N TRP A 8 -0.97 -1.92 -4.72
CA TRP A 8 -1.69 -1.22 -3.66
C TRP A 8 -1.05 -1.46 -2.29
N LEU A 9 -0.77 -0.38 -1.58
CA LEU A 9 -0.35 -0.41 -0.19
C LEU A 9 -1.58 -0.35 0.72
N MET A 10 -1.77 -1.39 1.52
CA MET A 10 -2.71 -1.43 2.64
C MET A 10 -1.92 -1.26 3.94
N ILE A 11 -2.23 -0.21 4.69
CA ILE A 11 -1.71 -0.05 6.06
C ILE A 11 -2.83 -0.41 7.03
N GLU A 12 -2.66 -1.51 7.75
CA GLU A 12 -3.50 -1.83 8.88
C GLU A 12 -3.06 -0.98 10.07
N GLY A 13 -3.98 -0.14 10.56
CA GLY A 13 -3.76 0.62 11.77
C GLY A 13 -3.40 -0.30 12.93
N THR A 14 -2.32 0.01 13.66
CA THR A 14 -1.94 -0.74 14.87
C THR A 14 -3.03 -0.69 15.95
N HIS A 15 -3.91 0.31 15.91
CA HIS A 15 -5.05 0.45 16.82
C HIS A 15 -6.38 0.26 16.08
N LEU A 16 -7.37 -0.30 16.78
CA LEU A 16 -8.75 -0.51 16.29
C LEU A 16 -9.44 0.78 15.77
N ASN A 17 -8.90 1.95 16.14
CA ASN A 17 -9.37 3.26 15.71
C ASN A 17 -8.54 3.89 14.57
N ASP A 18 -7.41 3.32 14.20
CA ASP A 18 -6.67 3.73 13.01
C ASP A 18 -7.35 3.08 11.80
N ARG A 19 -8.01 3.91 10.99
CA ARG A 19 -8.70 3.44 9.78
C ARG A 19 -7.70 2.75 8.87
N LYS A 20 -8.07 1.56 8.38
CA LYS A 20 -7.36 0.89 7.29
C LYS A 20 -7.28 1.86 6.13
N ARG A 21 -6.06 2.16 5.69
CA ARG A 21 -5.84 3.05 4.56
C ARG A 21 -5.28 2.24 3.39
N HIS A 22 -5.94 2.40 2.25
CA HIS A 22 -5.48 1.88 0.98
C HIS A 22 -4.92 3.03 0.15
N GLY A 23 -3.77 2.80 -0.46
CA GLY A 23 -3.25 3.74 -1.44
C GLY A 23 -2.53 3.03 -2.56
N LEU A 24 -2.63 3.58 -3.75
CA LEU A 24 -1.95 3.08 -4.92
C LEU A 24 -0.47 3.50 -4.86
N ILE A 25 0.43 2.55 -4.99
CA ILE A 25 1.87 2.81 -5.08
C ILE A 25 2.13 3.40 -6.47
N LEU A 26 2.44 4.70 -6.52
CA LEU A 26 2.77 5.41 -7.75
C LEU A 26 4.23 5.17 -8.13
N GLU A 27 5.12 5.20 -7.14
CA GLU A 27 6.55 5.05 -7.33
C GLU A 27 7.23 4.47 -6.10
N VAL A 28 8.37 3.81 -6.31
CA VAL A 28 9.19 3.25 -5.25
C VAL A 28 10.57 3.87 -5.33
N HIS A 29 10.93 4.65 -4.31
CA HIS A 29 12.20 5.40 -4.31
C HIS A 29 13.36 4.61 -3.71
N GLY A 30 13.09 3.56 -2.93
CA GLY A 30 14.17 2.75 -2.37
C GLY A 30 14.69 1.71 -3.36
N ALA A 31 15.99 1.43 -3.24
CA ALA A 31 16.66 0.42 -4.04
C ALA A 31 16.00 -0.95 -3.85
N ASP A 32 15.87 -1.74 -4.92
CA ASP A 32 15.28 -3.09 -4.93
C ASP A 32 13.80 -3.19 -4.49
N GLY A 33 13.08 -2.07 -4.49
CA GLY A 33 11.70 -2.04 -4.02
C GLY A 33 11.59 -1.80 -2.52
N ALA A 34 12.62 -1.21 -1.90
CA ALA A 34 12.63 -0.81 -0.50
C ALA A 34 11.90 0.52 -0.27
N PRO A 35 11.40 0.80 0.94
CA PRO A 35 10.85 2.11 1.25
C PRO A 35 11.92 3.20 1.18
N PRO A 36 11.54 4.46 0.91
CA PRO A 36 10.17 4.99 0.88
C PRO A 36 9.41 4.76 -0.43
N TYR A 37 8.07 4.70 -0.32
CA TYR A 37 7.14 4.57 -1.45
C TYR A 37 6.29 5.82 -1.60
N LEU A 38 6.12 6.31 -2.82
CA LEU A 38 5.12 7.33 -3.14
C LEU A 38 3.78 6.65 -3.32
N VAL A 39 2.84 6.95 -2.44
CA VAL A 39 1.52 6.32 -2.40
C VAL A 39 0.45 7.40 -2.55
N ARG A 40 -0.53 7.16 -3.42
CA ARG A 40 -1.73 7.98 -3.54
C ARG A 40 -2.86 7.34 -2.74
N TRP A 41 -3.26 7.98 -1.65
CA TRP A 41 -4.34 7.51 -0.80
C TRP A 41 -5.69 7.64 -1.50
N ASP A 42 -6.48 6.56 -1.55
CA ASP A 42 -7.82 6.60 -2.18
C ASP A 42 -8.82 7.42 -1.35
N ASP A 43 -8.69 7.40 -0.02
CA ASP A 43 -9.61 8.10 0.91
C ASP A 43 -9.57 9.63 0.77
N SER A 44 -8.39 10.20 0.56
CA SER A 44 -8.17 11.65 0.53
C SER A 44 -7.59 12.13 -0.80
N ASP A 45 -7.39 11.23 -1.77
CA ASP A 45 -6.72 11.43 -3.06
C ASP A 45 -5.29 12.02 -2.94
N ALA A 46 -4.74 12.07 -1.72
CA ALA A 46 -3.49 12.72 -1.40
C ALA A 46 -2.29 11.82 -1.71
N GLU A 47 -1.28 12.39 -2.32
CA GLU A 47 -0.01 11.73 -2.61
C GLU A 47 0.96 11.96 -1.45
N THR A 48 1.50 10.88 -0.90
CA THR A 48 2.40 10.95 0.25
C THR A 48 3.47 9.87 0.16
N VAL A 49 4.68 10.28 0.53
CA VAL A 49 5.81 9.37 0.67
C VAL A 49 5.70 8.68 2.02
N VAL A 50 5.55 7.36 2.02
CA VAL A 50 5.37 6.55 3.23
C VAL A 50 6.47 5.50 3.35
N VAL A 51 6.90 5.27 4.60
CA VAL A 51 7.81 4.18 4.96
C VAL A 51 6.99 3.12 5.71
N PRO A 52 6.52 2.06 5.04
CA PRO A 52 5.78 1.00 5.69
C PRO A 52 6.56 0.32 6.81
N GLY A 53 5.87 0.13 7.94
CA GLY A 53 6.35 -0.66 9.07
C GLY A 53 5.88 -2.12 9.01
N ALA A 54 5.96 -2.83 10.13
CA ALA A 54 5.65 -4.25 10.23
C ALA A 54 4.18 -4.64 9.91
N GLY A 55 3.24 -3.70 9.94
CA GLY A 55 1.82 -3.92 9.64
C GLY A 55 1.36 -3.46 8.25
N ALA A 56 2.29 -3.30 7.30
CA ALA A 56 1.96 -2.88 5.96
C ALA A 56 1.95 -4.06 4.98
N HIS A 57 0.88 -4.15 4.21
CA HIS A 57 0.64 -5.19 3.23
C HIS A 57 0.61 -4.59 1.82
N ILE A 58 1.30 -5.23 0.88
CA ILE A 58 1.25 -4.85 -0.54
C ILE A 58 0.33 -5.85 -1.23
N LEU A 59 -0.70 -5.33 -1.89
CA LEU A 59 -1.69 -6.08 -2.64
C LEU A 59 -1.47 -5.81 -4.13
N THR A 60 -1.31 -6.86 -4.92
CA THR A 60 -1.25 -6.72 -6.37
C THR A 60 -2.65 -6.46 -6.92
N ALA A 61 -2.75 -5.85 -8.11
CA ALA A 61 -4.04 -5.67 -8.79
C ALA A 61 -4.81 -6.99 -8.96
N GLU A 62 -4.11 -8.11 -9.13
CA GLU A 62 -4.71 -9.45 -9.15
C GLU A 62 -5.32 -9.87 -7.80
N GLN A 63 -4.74 -9.46 -6.67
CA GLN A 63 -5.31 -9.73 -5.34
C GLN A 63 -6.59 -8.91 -5.09
N MET A 64 -6.72 -7.72 -5.68
CA MET A 64 -7.93 -6.91 -5.58
C MET A 64 -9.05 -7.37 -6.53
N GLY A 65 -8.70 -7.88 -7.71
CA GLY A 65 -9.66 -8.23 -8.76
C GLY A 65 -10.22 -9.65 -8.68
N ARG A 66 -9.65 -10.54 -7.87
CA ARG A 66 -10.19 -11.90 -7.71
C ARG A 66 -11.17 -11.93 -6.53
N PRO A 67 -12.48 -12.13 -6.75
CA PRO A 67 -13.32 -12.62 -5.67
C PRO A 67 -12.68 -13.95 -5.22
N HIS A 68 -12.21 -13.99 -3.98
CA HIS A 68 -11.82 -15.21 -3.33
C HIS A 68 -13.08 -16.07 -3.22
N ASP A 69 -13.33 -16.87 -4.26
CA ASP A 69 -14.27 -17.98 -4.23
C ASP A 69 -13.74 -18.98 -3.20
N HIS A 70 -14.44 -19.06 -2.07
CA HIS A 70 -14.28 -20.10 -1.06
C HIS A 70 -15.65 -20.67 -0.74
#